data_AF-A0A9D6I0F7-F1
#
_entry.id   AF-A0A9D6I0F7-F1
#
_cell.length_a   1.000
_cell.length_b   1.000
_cell.length_c   1.000
_cell.angle_alpha   90.00
_cell.angle_beta   90.00
_cell.angle_gamma   90.00
#
_symmetry.space_group_name_H-M   'P 1'
#
loop_
_entity.id
_entity.type
_entity.pdbx_description
1 polymer ?
#
loop_
_entity_poly.entity_id
_entity_poly.type
_entity_poly.pdbx_seq_one_letter_code
_entity_poly.pdbx_strand_id
1 'polypeptide(L)'
;FVRSKMVGRDDAFVEEQSAISSQHSARAEADTEPLQRPRWSVDAQARLERVPGFVRGMVKKIYADYAVERRIGEITPAVMDRARAELGLEGM
;
A
#
# COMPACT_ATOMS: atom_id res chain seq x y z
N PHE A 1 40.51 26.32 40.05
CA PHE A 1 40.72 25.03 40.73
C PHE A 1 39.35 24.48 41.14
N VAL A 2 39.06 23.26 40.69
CA VAL A 2 38.04 22.30 41.20
C VAL A 2 36.55 22.72 41.20
N ARG A 3 35.84 22.14 40.23
CA ARG A 3 34.41 21.83 40.21
C ARG A 3 34.16 20.64 41.14
N SER A 4 33.23 20.72 42.09
CA SER A 4 32.70 19.52 42.76
C SER A 4 31.40 19.72 43.53
N LYS A 5 30.59 18.64 43.41
CA LYS A 5 29.35 18.22 44.09
C LYS A 5 28.04 18.62 43.38
N MET A 6 27.34 17.69 42.69
CA MET A 6 26.46 16.61 43.23
C MET A 6 25.49 17.20 44.26
N VAL A 7 24.17 17.10 44.15
CA VAL A 7 23.33 15.98 43.69
C VAL A 7 21.88 16.45 43.63
N GLY A 8 21.06 15.79 42.82
CA GLY A 8 19.70 15.42 43.24
C GLY A 8 18.62 16.45 42.99
N ARG A 9 18.13 16.46 41.76
CA ARG A 9 16.71 16.65 41.54
C ARG A 9 16.29 15.83 40.34
N ASP A 10 15.93 14.61 40.66
CA ASP A 10 14.95 13.78 40.00
C ASP A 10 13.74 14.63 39.59
N ASP A 11 13.77 15.19 38.39
CA ASP A 11 12.58 15.61 37.66
C ASP A 11 12.62 14.83 36.34
N ALA A 12 12.16 13.59 36.49
CA ALA A 12 11.80 12.70 35.42
C ALA A 12 10.74 13.36 34.53
N PHE A 13 11.12 13.76 33.32
CA PHE A 13 10.32 13.60 32.10
C PHE A 13 11.17 13.95 30.88
N VAL A 14 12.16 13.09 30.59
CA VAL A 14 12.67 12.99 29.22
C VAL A 14 11.58 12.26 28.44
N GLU A 15 10.73 13.02 27.78
CA GLU A 15 9.75 12.54 26.82
C GLU A 15 10.49 12.14 25.53
N GLU A 16 11.29 11.08 25.63
CA GLU A 16 11.99 10.48 24.50
C GLU A 16 11.73 8.97 24.53
N GLN A 17 11.08 8.52 23.46
CA GLN A 17 10.90 7.13 23.06
C GLN A 17 9.73 6.39 23.69
N SER A 18 8.55 6.63 23.14
CA SER A 18 7.79 5.49 22.64
C SER A 18 7.51 5.71 21.17
N ALA A 19 8.18 4.90 20.36
CA ALA A 19 8.04 4.81 18.93
C ALA A 19 6.55 4.75 18.57
N ILE A 20 6.00 5.87 18.10
CA ILE A 20 4.77 5.87 17.31
C ILE A 20 5.08 5.24 15.96
N SER A 21 5.16 3.91 16.01
CA SER A 21 4.59 2.97 15.06
C SER A 21 4.61 3.49 13.62
N SER A 22 5.70 3.15 12.92
CA SER A 22 5.66 2.70 11.53
C SER A 22 4.74 3.50 10.62
N GLN A 23 4.77 4.82 10.72
CA GLN A 23 3.96 5.67 9.87
C GLN A 23 4.56 5.65 8.47
N HIS A 24 3.91 4.85 7.64
CA HIS A 24 3.96 4.85 6.18
C HIS A 24 5.25 4.29 5.58
N SER A 25 5.61 3.08 6.02
CA SER A 25 6.43 2.15 5.24
C SER A 25 5.66 1.70 3.99
N ALA A 26 5.64 2.57 3.00
CA ALA A 26 5.71 2.26 1.57
C ALA A 26 5.67 3.61 0.87
N ARG A 27 6.83 4.26 0.78
CA ARG A 27 7.10 5.18 -0.31
C ARG A 27 6.91 4.34 -1.56
N ALA A 28 5.69 4.34 -2.10
CA ALA A 28 5.34 3.65 -3.33
C ALA A 28 6.24 4.27 -4.38
N GLU A 29 7.35 3.57 -4.62
CA GLU A 29 8.33 3.91 -5.63
C GLU A 29 7.55 4.00 -6.92
N ALA A 30 7.30 5.23 -7.30
CA ALA A 30 6.63 5.59 -8.51
C ALA A 30 7.61 5.31 -9.63
N ASP A 31 7.75 4.03 -9.97
CA ASP A 31 8.44 3.50 -11.15
C ASP A 31 7.80 4.08 -12.40
N THR A 32 8.23 5.30 -12.71
CA THR A 32 7.76 6.13 -13.81
C THR A 32 8.43 5.58 -15.05
N GLU A 33 7.83 4.52 -15.60
CA GLU A 33 8.10 4.08 -16.96
C GLU A 33 6.92 4.47 -17.87
N PRO A 34 7.23 5.01 -19.06
CA PRO A 34 6.29 5.75 -19.87
C PRO A 34 5.32 4.82 -20.60
N LEU A 35 4.03 5.19 -20.55
CA LEU A 35 2.95 4.80 -21.45
C LEU A 35 2.35 3.39 -21.25
N GLN A 36 1.11 3.38 -20.72
CA GLN A 36 0.02 2.43 -21.03
C GLN A 36 -0.25 1.19 -20.16
N ARG A 37 0.38 0.99 -18.99
CA ARG A 37 -0.06 -0.06 -18.05
C ARG A 37 -0.34 0.48 -16.64
N PRO A 38 -1.52 0.22 -16.08
CA PRO A 38 -1.85 0.67 -14.72
C PRO A 38 -0.96 -0.05 -13.71
N ARG A 39 -0.46 0.70 -12.72
CA ARG A 39 0.30 0.13 -11.61
C ARG A 39 -0.61 -0.68 -10.70
N TRP A 40 -0.06 -1.67 -10.02
CA TRP A 40 -0.81 -2.49 -9.07
C TRP A 40 -0.39 -2.13 -7.65
N SER A 41 -1.33 -1.76 -6.79
CA SER A 41 -1.04 -1.58 -5.37
C SER A 41 -0.74 -2.92 -4.71
N VAL A 42 0.02 -2.90 -3.62
CA VAL A 42 0.40 -4.10 -2.85
C VAL A 42 -0.83 -4.90 -2.41
N ASP A 43 -1.90 -4.24 -1.97
CA ASP A 43 -3.15 -4.91 -1.56
C ASP A 43 -3.87 -5.61 -2.74
N ALA A 44 -3.85 -4.98 -3.93
CA ALA A 44 -4.41 -5.57 -5.14
C ALA A 44 -3.61 -6.80 -5.60
N GLN A 45 -2.28 -6.75 -5.47
CA GLN A 45 -1.42 -7.90 -5.71
C GLN A 45 -1.70 -9.04 -4.74
N ALA A 46 -1.85 -8.75 -3.44
CA ALA A 46 -2.20 -9.75 -2.43
C ALA A 46 -3.54 -10.45 -2.72
N ARG A 47 -4.52 -9.73 -3.30
CA ARG A 47 -5.76 -10.37 -3.78
C ARG A 47 -5.52 -11.29 -4.97
N LEU A 48 -4.70 -10.89 -5.94
CA LEU A 48 -4.32 -11.77 -7.07
C LEU A 48 -3.59 -13.04 -6.59
N GLU A 49 -2.81 -12.96 -5.51
CA GLU A 49 -2.13 -14.12 -4.94
C GLU A 49 -3.11 -15.17 -4.39
N ARG A 50 -4.27 -14.74 -3.88
CA ARG A 50 -5.35 -15.65 -3.45
C ARG A 50 -6.08 -16.30 -4.62
N VAL A 51 -6.00 -15.72 -5.81
CA VAL A 51 -6.60 -16.28 -7.03
C VAL A 51 -5.77 -17.47 -7.50
N PRO A 52 -6.41 -18.63 -7.80
CA PRO A 52 -5.72 -19.79 -8.34
C PRO A 52 -4.94 -19.47 -9.62
N GLY A 53 -3.76 -20.07 -9.81
CA GLY A 53 -2.85 -19.71 -10.90
C GLY A 53 -3.47 -19.77 -12.30
N PHE A 54 -4.37 -20.73 -12.55
CA PHE A 54 -5.04 -20.90 -13.84
C PHE A 54 -5.99 -19.74 -14.21
N VAL A 55 -6.60 -19.07 -13.24
CA VAL A 55 -7.46 -17.89 -13.46
C VAL A 55 -6.72 -16.56 -13.25
N ARG A 56 -5.60 -16.54 -12.52
CA ARG A 56 -4.85 -15.32 -12.17
C ARG A 56 -4.46 -14.48 -13.39
N GLY A 57 -4.00 -15.11 -14.46
CA GLY A 57 -3.62 -14.40 -15.69
C GLY A 57 -4.79 -13.70 -16.36
N MET A 58 -5.95 -14.35 -16.42
CA MET A 58 -7.19 -13.80 -16.95
C MET A 58 -7.69 -12.64 -16.09
N VAL A 59 -7.75 -12.83 -14.77
CA VAL A 59 -8.18 -11.80 -13.81
C VAL A 59 -7.28 -10.56 -13.89
N LYS A 60 -5.96 -10.75 -13.97
CA LYS A 60 -5.01 -9.64 -14.11
C LYS A 60 -5.27 -8.84 -15.40
N LYS A 61 -5.59 -9.50 -16.52
CA LYS A 61 -5.95 -8.82 -17.77
C LYS A 61 -7.25 -8.03 -17.64
N ILE A 62 -8.31 -8.62 -17.07
CA ILE A 62 -9.61 -7.96 -16.92
C ILE A 62 -9.47 -6.63 -16.17
N TYR A 63 -8.79 -6.64 -15.02
CA TYR A 63 -8.60 -5.42 -14.24
C TYR A 63 -7.63 -4.42 -14.90
N ALA A 64 -6.60 -4.91 -15.59
CA ALA A 64 -5.71 -4.04 -16.35
C ALA A 64 -6.44 -3.30 -17.47
N ASP A 65 -7.28 -4.02 -18.22
CA ASP A 65 -8.09 -3.46 -19.31
C ASP A 65 -9.11 -2.44 -18.79
N TYR A 66 -9.83 -2.82 -17.73
CA TYR A 66 -10.76 -1.93 -17.02
C TYR A 66 -10.09 -0.63 -16.56
N ALA A 67 -8.88 -0.72 -15.99
CA ALA A 67 -8.16 0.46 -15.53
C ALA A 67 -7.66 1.32 -16.70
N VAL A 68 -7.23 0.72 -17.82
CA VAL A 68 -6.86 1.47 -19.04
C VAL A 68 -8.06 2.20 -19.63
N GLU A 69 -9.20 1.51 -19.78
CA GLU A 69 -10.44 2.09 -20.31
C GLU A 69 -10.88 3.31 -19.51
N ARG A 70 -10.74 3.25 -18.18
CA ARG A 70 -11.15 4.29 -17.25
C ARG A 70 -10.06 5.30 -16.92
N ARG A 71 -8.91 5.22 -17.61
CA ARG A 71 -7.74 6.09 -17.39
C ARG A 71 -7.25 6.07 -15.93
N ILE A 72 -7.41 4.94 -15.24
CA ILE A 72 -6.96 4.72 -13.87
C ILE A 72 -5.47 4.35 -13.92
N GLY A 73 -4.63 5.17 -13.30
CA GLY A 73 -3.18 4.93 -13.25
C GLY A 73 -2.74 3.86 -12.26
N GLU A 74 -3.60 3.52 -11.29
CA GLU A 74 -3.31 2.55 -10.23
C GLU A 74 -4.52 1.66 -9.90
N ILE A 75 -4.33 0.34 -9.97
CA ILE A 75 -5.29 -0.68 -9.57
C ILE A 75 -5.13 -0.93 -8.07
N THR A 76 -6.10 -0.38 -7.33
CA THR A 76 -6.30 -0.62 -5.90
C THR A 76 -7.39 -1.70 -5.70
N PRO A 77 -7.49 -2.29 -4.49
CA PRO A 77 -8.61 -3.18 -4.14
C PRO A 77 -9.99 -2.55 -4.38
N ALA A 78 -10.15 -1.24 -4.21
CA ALA A 78 -11.40 -0.54 -4.48
C ALA A 78 -11.71 -0.48 -5.99
N VAL A 79 -10.69 -0.34 -6.84
CA VAL A 79 -10.82 -0.41 -8.30
C VAL A 79 -11.20 -1.82 -8.74
N MET A 80 -10.60 -2.85 -8.13
CA MET A 80 -10.96 -4.25 -8.39
C MET A 80 -12.41 -4.54 -7.98
N ASP A 81 -12.86 -4.02 -6.84
CA ASP A 81 -14.22 -4.19 -6.34
C ASP A 81 -15.26 -3.54 -7.28
N ARG A 82 -15.03 -2.27 -7.67
CA ARG A 82 -15.87 -1.60 -8.68
C ARG A 82 -15.89 -2.33 -10.01
N ALA A 83 -14.73 -2.80 -10.48
CA ALA A 83 -14.65 -3.58 -11.70
C ALA A 83 -15.44 -4.89 -11.59
N ARG A 84 -15.43 -5.53 -10.42
CA ARG A 84 -16.22 -6.73 -10.16
C ARG A 84 -17.72 -6.44 -10.26
N ALA A 85 -18.16 -5.32 -9.70
CA ALA A 85 -19.56 -4.89 -9.74
C ALA A 85 -20.02 -4.54 -11.16
N GLU A 86 -19.24 -3.73 -11.86
CA GLU A 86 -19.63 -3.27 -13.20
C GLU A 86 -19.52 -4.34 -14.28
N LEU A 87 -18.60 -5.30 -14.11
CA LEU A 87 -18.47 -6.44 -15.03
C LEU A 87 -19.43 -7.59 -14.68
N GLY A 88 -20.26 -7.46 -13.64
CA GLY A 88 -21.20 -8.51 -13.22
C GLY A 88 -20.52 -9.77 -12.69
N LEU A 89 -19.31 -9.63 -12.13
CA LEU A 89 -18.54 -10.71 -11.50
C LEU A 89 -18.89 -10.87 -10.00
N GLU A 90 -19.89 -10.12 -9.51
CA GLU A 90 -20.47 -10.27 -8.18
C GLU A 90 -21.41 -11.49 -8.16
N GLY A 91 -20.90 -12.66 -7.74
CA GLY A 91 -21.74 -13.85 -7.51
C GLY A 91 -21.30 -15.16 -8.17
N MET A 92 -20.12 -15.19 -8.80
CA MET A 92 -19.44 -16.43 -9.24
C MET A 92 -18.39 -16.86 -8.22
#